data_AF-A0A531MKB6-F1
#
_entry.id   AF-A0A531MKB6-F1
#
_cell.length_a   1.000
_cell.length_b   1.000
_cell.length_c   1.000
_cell.angle_alpha   90.00
_cell.angle_beta   90.00
_cell.angle_gamma   90.00
#
_symmetry.space_group_name_H-M   'P 1'
#
loop_
_entity.id
_entity.type
_entity.pdbx_description
1 polymer ?
#
loop_
_entity_poly.entity_id
_entity_poly.type
_entity_poly.pdbx_seq_one_letter_code
_entity_poly.pdbx_strand_id
1 'polypeptide(L)' 'DKRKNLYREIAIIVRDEGGVIVPMFNQAVDAISDKVGGYVAWHDALMNSLAFTKCWLKA' A
#
# COMPACT_ATOMS: atom_id res chain seq x y z
N ASP A 1 2.02 -18.65 -13.20
CA ASP A 1 2.84 -17.72 -14.01
C ASP A 1 2.09 -16.95 -15.09
N LYS A 2 1.13 -17.56 -15.81
CA LYS A 2 0.32 -16.88 -16.84
C LYS A 2 -0.18 -15.47 -16.46
N ARG A 3 -0.78 -15.32 -15.27
CA ARG A 3 -1.28 -14.03 -14.79
C ARG A 3 -0.17 -12.99 -14.56
N LYS A 4 0.99 -13.40 -14.03
CA LYS A 4 2.13 -12.51 -13.80
C LYS A 4 2.70 -12.01 -15.13
N ASN A 5 2.81 -12.90 -16.11
CA ASN A 5 3.31 -12.56 -17.44
C ASN A 5 2.37 -11.57 -18.14
N LEU A 6 1.05 -11.81 -18.07
CA LEU A 6 0.07 -10.89 -18.62
C LEU A 6 0.15 -9.49 -17.98
N TYR A 7 0.24 -9.38 -16.64
CA TYR A 7 0.41 -8.09 -15.98
C TYR A 7 1.72 -7.39 -16.37
N ARG A 8 2.80 -8.16 -16.62
CA ARG A 8 4.06 -7.61 -17.11
C ARG A 8 3.92 -7.05 -18.52
N GLU A 9 3.28 -7.77 -19.43
CA GLU A 9 3.05 -7.31 -20.81
C GLU A 9 2.23 -6.02 -20.83
N ILE A 10 1.15 -5.95 -20.04
CA ILE A 10 0.34 -4.74 -19.89
C ILE A 10 1.16 -3.58 -19.32
N ALA A 11 2.01 -3.83 -18.31
CA ALA A 11 2.87 -2.79 -17.75
C ALA A 11 3.88 -2.22 -18.77
N ILE A 12 4.37 -3.05 -19.70
CA ILE A 12 5.26 -2.61 -20.78
C ILE A 12 4.51 -1.72 -21.77
N ILE A 13 3.30 -2.12 -22.18
CA ILE A 13 2.45 -1.30 -23.07
C ILE A 13 2.17 0.08 -22.44
N VAL A 14 1.80 0.11 -21.15
CA VAL A 14 1.54 1.37 -20.44
C VAL A 14 2.78 2.27 -20.34
N ARG A 15 3.97 1.67 -20.17
CA ARG A 15 5.24 2.41 -20.14
C ARG A 15 5.59 2.99 -21.52
N ASP A 16 5.38 2.23 -22.59
CA ASP A 16 5.85 2.58 -23.93
C ASP A 16 4.84 3.45 -24.70
N GLU A 17 3.53 3.26 -24.46
CA GLU A 17 2.45 3.88 -25.24
C GLU A 17 1.50 4.76 -24.38
N GLY A 18 1.55 4.66 -23.05
CA GLY A 18 0.57 5.30 -22.15
C GLY A 18 0.78 6.80 -21.88
N GLY A 19 1.82 7.42 -22.43
CA GLY A 19 2.18 8.82 -22.18
C GLY A 19 3.16 9.00 -21.02
N VAL A 20 3.29 10.23 -20.50
CA VAL A 20 4.26 10.53 -19.42
C VAL A 20 3.76 10.00 -18.08
N ILE A 21 4.46 9.00 -17.54
CA ILE A 21 4.27 8.52 -16.17
C ILE A 21 5.37 9.12 -15.30
N VAL A 22 5.00 9.92 -14.30
CA VAL A 22 5.92 10.45 -13.29
C VAL A 22 5.71 9.66 -12.00
N PRO A 23 6.51 8.60 -11.74
CA PRO A 23 6.35 7.84 -10.51
C PRO A 23 6.72 8.72 -9.32
N MET A 24 5.74 8.91 -8.44
CA MET A 24 5.93 9.54 -7.14
C MET A 24 6.10 8.47 -6.07
N PHE A 25 6.68 8.85 -4.93
CA PHE A 25 6.68 8.00 -3.75
C PHE A 25 5.24 7.81 -3.25
N ASN A 26 4.87 6.57 -2.97
CA ASN A 26 3.56 6.20 -2.42
C ASN A 26 3.74 5.45 -1.09
N GLN A 27 4.68 5.91 -0.26
CA GLN A 27 4.94 5.34 1.05
C GLN A 27 4.22 6.15 2.13
N ALA A 28 3.43 5.48 2.95
CA ALA A 28 2.89 6.03 4.18
C ALA A 28 3.81 5.66 5.35
N VAL A 29 4.08 6.63 6.23
CA VAL A 29 4.78 6.41 7.50
C VAL A 29 3.81 6.76 8.61
N ASP A 30 3.34 5.73 9.32
CA ASP A 30 2.43 5.90 10.45
C ASP A 30 3.22 5.95 11.77
N ALA A 31 2.89 6.93 12.62
CA ALA A 31 3.34 6.94 14.00
C ALA A 31 2.32 6.17 14.87
N ILE A 32 2.80 5.18 15.63
CA ILE A 32 1.98 4.40 16.57
C ILE A 32 2.59 4.43 17.98
N SER A 33 1.75 4.41 19.01
CA SER A 33 2.20 4.18 20.39
C SER A 33 2.32 2.69 20.67
N ASP A 34 3.29 2.33 21.49
CA ASP A 34 3.43 1.02 22.14
C ASP A 34 2.18 0.53 22.89
N LYS A 35 1.35 1.47 23.36
CA LYS A 35 0.04 1.23 24.00
C LYS A 35 -1.03 0.75 23.03
N VAL A 36 -0.81 0.78 21.72
CA VAL A 36 -1.78 0.32 20.73
C VAL A 36 -1.54 -1.16 20.40
N GLY A 37 -2.59 -1.97 20.51
CA GLY A 37 -2.66 -3.36 20.06
C GLY A 37 -3.39 -3.50 18.73
N GLY A 38 -3.09 -4.55 17.97
CA GLY A 38 -3.77 -4.87 16.71
C GLY A 38 -3.26 -4.15 15.47
N TYR A 39 -2.30 -3.23 15.60
CA TYR A 39 -1.73 -2.53 14.45
C TYR A 39 -0.86 -3.45 13.59
N VAL A 40 -1.10 -3.45 12.27
CA VAL A 40 -0.32 -4.19 11.26
C VAL A 40 -0.08 -3.26 10.07
N ALA A 41 1.19 -3.02 9.76
CA ALA A 41 1.58 -2.18 8.62
C ALA A 41 0.94 -2.70 7.31
N TRP A 42 0.43 -1.77 6.50
CA TRP A 42 -0.26 -2.07 5.24
C TRP A 42 0.12 -1.06 4.15
N HIS A 43 -0.32 -1.32 2.93
CA HIS A 43 0.00 -0.58 1.70
C HIS A 43 -0.47 0.90 1.68
N ASP A 44 -1.21 1.35 2.69
CA ASP A 44 -1.76 2.71 2.81
C ASP A 44 -1.85 3.13 4.29
N ALA A 45 -1.96 4.43 4.54
CA ALA A 45 -1.93 5.04 5.86
C ALA A 45 -2.93 4.42 6.83
N LEU A 46 -2.52 4.28 8.08
CA LEU A 46 -3.32 3.77 9.20
C LEU A 46 -4.02 2.44 8.86
N MET A 47 -3.27 1.48 8.33
CA MET A 47 -3.77 0.15 7.93
C MET A 47 -4.86 0.22 6.86
N ASN A 48 -4.68 1.04 5.82
CA ASN A 48 -5.75 1.37 4.84
C ASN A 48 -6.98 1.99 5.52
N SER A 49 -6.76 2.96 6.39
CA SER A 49 -7.77 3.64 7.20
C SER A 49 -8.57 2.74 8.17
N LEU A 50 -8.14 1.49 8.41
CA LEU A 50 -8.83 0.55 9.30
C LEU A 50 -8.27 0.55 10.73
N ALA A 51 -7.26 1.35 11.04
CA ALA A 51 -6.67 1.38 12.38
C ALA A 51 -7.73 1.63 13.48
N PHE A 52 -8.69 2.53 13.24
CA PHE A 52 -9.72 2.87 14.23
C PHE A 52 -10.73 1.77 14.52
N THR A 53 -10.95 0.83 13.58
CA THR A 53 -11.88 -0.28 13.76
C THR A 53 -11.18 -1.56 14.22
N LYS A 54 -9.88 -1.68 13.96
CA LYS A 54 -9.10 -2.91 14.24
C LYS A 54 -8.16 -2.80 15.43
N CYS A 55 -7.75 -1.60 15.84
CA CYS A 55 -6.83 -1.41 16.94
C CYS A 55 -7.56 -1.18 18.26
N TRP A 56 -6.89 -1.50 19.37
CA TRP A 56 -7.37 -1.26 20.73
C TRP A 56 -6.24 -0.73 21.61
N LEU A 57 -6.58 -0.19 22.78
CA LEU A 57 -5.61 0.19 23.79
C LEU A 57 -5.25 -1.02 24.66
N LYS A 58 -3.95 -1.25 24.83
CA LYS A 58 -3.42 -2.20 25.81
C LYS A 58 -3.55 -1.57 27.20
N ALA A 59 -3.93 -2.39 28.18
CA ALA A 59 -3.96 -2.00 29.59
C ALA A 59 -2.56 -1.72 30.13
#